data_AF-A0A936WWT7-F1
#
_entry.id   AF-A0A936WWT7-F1
#
_cell.length_a   1.000
_cell.length_b   1.000
_cell.length_c   1.000
_cell.angle_alpha   90.00
_cell.angle_beta   90.00
_cell.angle_gamma   90.00
#
_symmetry.space_group_name_H-M   'P 1'
#
loop_
_entity.id
_entity.type
_entity.pdbx_description
1 polymer ?
#
loop_
_entity_poly.entity_id
_entity_poly.type
_entity_poly.pdbx_seq_one_letter_code
_entity_poly.pdbx_strand_id
1 'polypeptide(L)'
;MGATWDKDNIGQYSFAAGYGTLARGVGSVSMGANNSSTGSYTVSLGADNSSIGDASVSFGNLNLANGKYSMVIGQSSWAKNDFSFCGGFQSVASGDYSISYGYISYATGLRSISLGDKNVARGRVQLQWVAITKAIGGYATSLGANSTASGLFSATLGSVNVALGNYSIGLGSENTAVADYSLALGTTNVTRGIHSATLGYGNVAQSSYSLVIGSYNDSTLTDKYFEIGNGTFAARSNAFTVLKNGNVGIGITNPTNLLTFAAIGGKKISLFPGGTGDAGMGIFPNEFRQYSDNPNADITFGYDSYSTGFSEKVRFKASGMVGVGTATPILSTGASGMVVQNNTYIQMRVQSSASAAGMEFKPSTGNQYEIQADNSNNWFVYNRNANAYRLFINGSGFVGIGTNNPTQALQVIGNILASGTITPSDIRYKKNIQLIESPMEKLKQLNGVTYEYRKDDFPQMGFSDMEQVGLIAQEVEKVFPQLVVTDDKGYKAVDYVKLVPVLIESTKAQQSQIDKQQQQIEELQKLVKQLMHSKTRE
;
A
#
# COMPACT_ATOMS: atom_id res chain seq x y z
N MET A 1 21.72 9.94 -103.11
CA MET A 1 20.73 9.96 -102.02
C MET A 1 20.62 11.42 -101.57
N GLY A 2 19.65 12.27 -101.91
CA GLY A 2 18.26 12.10 -102.31
C GLY A 2 17.36 12.88 -101.33
N ALA A 3 17.58 14.19 -101.17
CA ALA A 3 16.90 15.03 -100.18
C ALA A 3 15.67 15.73 -100.78
N THR A 4 14.48 15.18 -100.55
CA THR A 4 13.20 15.89 -100.69
C THR A 4 12.93 16.65 -99.38
N TRP A 5 13.30 17.93 -99.32
CA TRP A 5 12.88 18.81 -98.24
C TRP A 5 11.46 19.30 -98.55
N ASP A 6 10.49 18.84 -97.77
CA ASP A 6 9.13 19.32 -97.85
C ASP A 6 9.02 20.67 -97.13
N LYS A 7 8.73 21.74 -97.89
CA LYS A 7 8.63 23.10 -97.34
C LYS A 7 7.51 23.21 -96.31
N ASP A 8 6.51 22.33 -96.36
CA ASP A 8 5.34 22.40 -95.48
C ASP A 8 5.67 21.87 -94.06
N ASN A 9 6.85 21.25 -93.91
CA ASN A 9 7.34 20.69 -92.66
C ASN A 9 8.33 21.58 -91.88
N ILE A 10 8.62 22.79 -92.37
CA ILE A 10 9.53 23.76 -91.74
C ILE A 10 8.84 25.12 -91.51
N GLY A 11 8.90 25.63 -90.29
CA GLY A 11 8.38 26.93 -89.86
C GLY A 11 9.39 28.06 -90.04
N GLN A 12 8.96 29.30 -89.78
CA GLN A 12 9.83 30.48 -89.85
C GLN A 12 10.98 30.37 -88.84
N TYR A 13 12.24 30.58 -89.27
CA TYR A 13 13.45 30.44 -88.45
C TYR A 13 13.67 29.04 -87.83
N SER A 14 13.03 27.99 -88.37
CA SER A 14 13.17 26.63 -87.86
C SER A 14 14.40 25.89 -88.43
N PHE A 15 14.78 24.80 -87.78
CA PHE A 15 15.80 23.86 -88.23
C PHE A 15 15.27 22.43 -88.12
N ALA A 16 15.20 21.70 -89.23
CA ALA A 16 14.85 20.28 -89.27
C ALA A 16 16.03 19.47 -89.82
N ALA A 17 16.36 18.32 -89.25
CA ALA A 17 17.42 17.46 -89.79
C ALA A 17 17.21 15.97 -89.44
N GLY A 18 17.07 15.11 -90.45
CA GLY A 18 16.93 13.66 -90.28
C GLY A 18 15.71 13.10 -91.03
N TYR A 19 15.20 11.95 -90.61
CA TYR A 19 14.14 11.23 -91.30
C TYR A 19 12.76 11.56 -90.70
N GLY A 20 11.79 11.99 -91.50
CA GLY A 20 10.40 12.16 -91.04
C GLY A 20 10.19 13.25 -89.97
N THR A 21 11.13 14.17 -89.80
CA THR A 21 11.05 15.24 -88.80
C THR A 21 10.16 16.40 -89.27
N LEU A 22 9.40 16.97 -88.34
CA LEU A 22 8.52 18.11 -88.51
C LEU A 22 8.97 19.24 -87.57
N ALA A 23 9.28 20.43 -88.11
CA ALA A 23 9.70 21.62 -87.36
C ALA A 23 8.83 22.83 -87.72
N ARG A 24 7.52 22.79 -87.42
CA ARG A 24 6.55 23.81 -87.87
C ARG A 24 6.51 25.07 -87.03
N GLY A 25 6.92 24.99 -85.77
CA GLY A 25 6.91 26.14 -84.88
C GLY A 25 7.92 27.21 -85.30
N VAL A 26 7.60 28.48 -85.03
CA VAL A 26 8.55 29.59 -85.26
C VAL A 26 9.78 29.40 -84.40
N GLY A 27 10.98 29.38 -84.98
CA GLY A 27 12.24 29.17 -84.23
C GLY A 27 12.42 27.76 -83.68
N SER A 28 11.68 26.76 -84.18
CA SER A 28 11.73 25.39 -83.67
C SER A 28 12.90 24.57 -84.24
N VAL A 29 13.37 23.59 -83.47
CA VAL A 29 14.42 22.64 -83.84
C VAL A 29 13.87 21.22 -83.78
N SER A 30 14.06 20.43 -84.83
CA SER A 30 13.66 19.01 -84.88
C SER A 30 14.76 18.18 -85.54
N MET A 31 15.46 17.32 -84.78
CA MET A 31 16.59 16.55 -85.32
C MET A 31 16.54 15.07 -84.92
N GLY A 32 16.67 14.17 -85.90
CA GLY A 32 16.67 12.72 -85.73
C GLY A 32 15.59 12.01 -86.57
N ALA A 33 14.78 11.13 -85.97
CA ALA A 33 13.75 10.36 -86.69
C ALA A 33 12.33 10.67 -86.18
N ASN A 34 11.38 10.96 -87.07
CA ASN A 34 9.94 11.12 -86.76
C ASN A 34 9.60 12.10 -85.62
N ASN A 35 10.45 13.08 -85.35
CA ASN A 35 10.18 14.08 -84.30
C ASN A 35 9.20 15.14 -84.80
N SER A 36 8.36 15.68 -83.90
CA SER A 36 7.35 16.70 -84.20
C SER A 36 7.48 17.91 -83.26
N SER A 37 8.03 19.00 -83.77
CA SER A 37 8.22 20.28 -83.09
C SER A 37 7.22 21.31 -83.64
N THR A 38 6.05 21.43 -83.02
CA THR A 38 4.95 22.29 -83.51
C THR A 38 4.78 23.59 -82.72
N GLY A 39 5.23 23.63 -81.47
CA GLY A 39 5.22 24.86 -80.65
C GLY A 39 6.29 25.86 -81.09
N SER A 40 6.09 27.14 -80.79
CA SER A 40 7.11 28.16 -81.07
C SER A 40 8.34 27.96 -80.17
N TYR A 41 9.55 28.11 -80.71
CA TYR A 41 10.82 27.98 -80.00
C TYR A 41 11.07 26.62 -79.34
N THR A 42 10.46 25.55 -79.85
CA THR A 42 10.63 24.20 -79.31
C THR A 42 11.90 23.51 -79.78
N VAL A 43 12.37 22.51 -79.03
CA VAL A 43 13.46 21.63 -79.44
C VAL A 43 13.00 20.17 -79.32
N SER A 44 13.15 19.37 -80.38
CA SER A 44 12.94 17.92 -80.37
C SER A 44 14.16 17.21 -80.93
N LEU A 45 14.81 16.36 -80.14
CA LEU A 45 16.06 15.69 -80.50
C LEU A 45 15.98 14.19 -80.20
N GLY A 46 16.27 13.32 -81.18
CA GLY A 46 16.24 11.87 -81.04
C GLY A 46 15.21 11.18 -81.95
N ALA A 47 14.34 10.31 -81.43
CA ALA A 47 13.37 9.59 -82.25
C ALA A 47 11.93 9.62 -81.70
N ASP A 48 10.93 9.88 -82.55
CA ASP A 48 9.50 9.83 -82.22
C ASP A 48 9.07 10.75 -81.06
N ASN A 49 9.76 11.87 -80.86
CA ASN A 49 9.39 12.85 -79.82
C ASN A 49 8.38 13.87 -80.35
N SER A 50 7.56 14.43 -79.47
CA SER A 50 6.62 15.51 -79.79
C SER A 50 6.76 16.67 -78.80
N SER A 51 7.25 17.82 -79.28
CA SER A 51 7.31 19.09 -78.56
C SER A 51 6.22 20.02 -79.08
N ILE A 52 5.14 20.17 -78.32
CA ILE A 52 3.92 20.88 -78.72
C ILE A 52 3.80 22.25 -78.04
N GLY A 53 4.13 22.34 -76.75
CA GLY A 53 4.01 23.60 -76.00
C GLY A 53 5.09 24.60 -76.40
N ASP A 54 4.77 25.90 -76.40
CA ASP A 54 5.78 26.92 -76.74
C ASP A 54 6.97 26.86 -75.77
N ALA A 55 8.18 27.01 -76.32
CA ALA A 55 9.47 26.89 -75.65
C ALA A 55 9.68 25.55 -74.93
N SER A 56 9.00 24.48 -75.37
CA SER A 56 9.18 23.13 -74.82
C SER A 56 10.36 22.38 -75.44
N VAL A 57 10.92 21.45 -74.67
CA VAL A 57 12.07 20.63 -75.08
C VAL A 57 11.73 19.16 -74.90
N SER A 58 11.99 18.34 -75.92
CA SER A 58 11.94 16.89 -75.85
C SER A 58 13.25 16.29 -76.37
N PHE A 59 13.88 15.43 -75.58
CA PHE A 59 15.16 14.79 -75.91
C PHE A 59 15.10 13.29 -75.60
N GLY A 60 15.45 12.45 -76.57
CA GLY A 60 15.53 11.00 -76.43
C GLY A 60 14.55 10.26 -77.36
N ASN A 61 13.72 9.35 -76.82
CA ASN A 61 12.80 8.56 -77.65
C ASN A 61 11.35 8.53 -77.12
N LEU A 62 10.35 8.69 -78.00
CA LEU A 62 8.92 8.56 -77.66
C LEU A 62 8.43 9.51 -76.54
N ASN A 63 8.98 10.71 -76.43
CA ASN A 63 8.59 11.68 -75.40
C ASN A 63 7.50 12.66 -75.87
N LEU A 64 6.75 13.22 -74.92
CA LEU A 64 5.76 14.28 -75.17
C LEU A 64 5.98 15.47 -74.24
N ALA A 65 6.43 16.60 -74.78
CA ALA A 65 6.52 17.89 -74.10
C ALA A 65 5.33 18.76 -74.55
N ASN A 66 4.22 18.68 -73.84
CA ASN A 66 2.94 19.32 -74.24
C ASN A 66 2.74 20.69 -73.61
N GLY A 67 3.21 20.89 -72.37
CA GLY A 67 3.04 22.16 -71.67
C GLY A 67 3.98 23.27 -72.15
N LYS A 68 3.59 24.53 -71.97
CA LYS A 68 4.45 25.68 -72.22
C LYS A 68 5.66 25.67 -71.29
N TYR A 69 6.86 25.93 -71.81
CA TYR A 69 8.13 25.85 -71.06
C TYR A 69 8.39 24.48 -70.41
N SER A 70 7.75 23.41 -70.90
CA SER A 70 7.95 22.06 -70.38
C SER A 70 9.22 21.42 -70.95
N MET A 71 9.80 20.49 -70.22
CA MET A 71 11.02 19.79 -70.64
C MET A 71 10.88 18.29 -70.38
N VAL A 72 11.17 17.48 -71.39
CA VAL A 72 11.27 16.03 -71.29
C VAL A 72 12.63 15.54 -71.77
N ILE A 73 13.33 14.77 -70.93
CA ILE A 73 14.61 14.15 -71.29
C ILE A 73 14.59 12.67 -70.89
N GLY A 74 14.48 11.76 -71.86
CA GLY A 74 14.49 10.33 -71.58
C GLY A 74 13.79 9.48 -72.63
N GLN A 75 13.05 8.46 -72.18
CA GLN A 75 12.31 7.55 -73.04
C GLN A 75 10.87 7.37 -72.57
N SER A 76 9.91 7.45 -73.50
CA SER A 76 8.49 7.22 -73.24
C SER A 76 7.91 8.08 -72.09
N SER A 77 8.42 9.30 -71.92
CA SER A 77 8.08 10.17 -70.78
C SER A 77 7.28 11.40 -71.20
N TRP A 78 6.50 11.97 -70.27
CA TRP A 78 5.53 13.02 -70.59
C TRP A 78 5.54 14.19 -69.61
N ALA A 79 5.80 15.40 -70.13
CA ALA A 79 5.58 16.66 -69.42
C ALA A 79 4.30 17.32 -69.99
N LYS A 80 3.17 17.10 -69.34
CA LYS A 80 1.84 17.39 -69.90
C LYS A 80 1.40 18.85 -69.72
N ASN A 81 1.93 19.52 -68.71
CA ASN A 81 1.48 20.81 -68.19
C ASN A 81 2.59 21.86 -68.16
N ASP A 82 2.22 23.13 -67.96
CA ASP A 82 3.16 24.26 -68.05
C ASP A 82 4.25 24.21 -66.98
N PHE A 83 5.48 24.58 -67.36
CA PHE A 83 6.68 24.59 -66.53
C PHE A 83 7.04 23.23 -65.90
N SER A 84 6.47 22.13 -66.41
CA SER A 84 6.77 20.79 -65.90
C SER A 84 8.07 20.22 -66.48
N PHE A 85 8.83 19.52 -65.66
CA PHE A 85 10.04 18.80 -66.05
C PHE A 85 9.83 17.30 -65.86
N CYS A 86 10.11 16.52 -66.89
CA CYS A 86 10.08 15.07 -66.83
C CYS A 86 11.40 14.48 -67.33
N GLY A 87 12.00 13.53 -66.60
CA GLY A 87 13.17 12.82 -67.10
C GLY A 87 13.24 11.35 -66.69
N GLY A 88 13.91 10.54 -67.50
CA GLY A 88 14.05 9.09 -67.28
C GLY A 88 13.15 8.23 -68.17
N PHE A 89 12.63 7.11 -67.65
CA PHE A 89 11.87 6.12 -68.43
C PHE A 89 10.43 6.00 -67.93
N GLN A 90 9.46 6.18 -68.82
CA GLN A 90 8.01 6.08 -68.51
C GLN A 90 7.53 6.99 -67.36
N SER A 91 8.20 8.12 -67.14
CA SER A 91 7.82 9.06 -66.09
C SER A 91 6.82 10.10 -66.61
N VAL A 92 6.02 10.66 -65.71
CA VAL A 92 4.97 11.64 -66.03
C VAL A 92 5.00 12.82 -65.07
N ALA A 93 5.14 14.03 -65.61
CA ALA A 93 4.93 15.28 -64.90
C ALA A 93 3.65 15.94 -65.47
N SER A 94 2.54 15.86 -64.72
CA SER A 94 1.22 16.34 -65.17
C SER A 94 0.59 17.38 -64.27
N GLY A 95 1.32 17.88 -63.27
CA GLY A 95 0.96 19.11 -62.55
C GLY A 95 1.75 20.31 -63.10
N ASP A 96 1.20 21.52 -62.99
CA ASP A 96 1.96 22.72 -63.37
C ASP A 96 3.16 22.88 -62.42
N TYR A 97 4.32 23.30 -62.93
CA TYR A 97 5.58 23.41 -62.17
C TYR A 97 6.04 22.10 -61.50
N SER A 98 5.59 20.94 -61.99
CA SER A 98 5.95 19.63 -61.41
C SER A 98 7.28 19.09 -61.96
N ILE A 99 7.97 18.28 -61.16
CA ILE A 99 9.23 17.61 -61.53
C ILE A 99 9.04 16.12 -61.34
N SER A 100 9.12 15.33 -62.40
CA SER A 100 9.18 13.87 -62.34
C SER A 100 10.51 13.37 -62.91
N TYR A 101 11.31 12.64 -62.15
CA TYR A 101 12.58 12.12 -62.64
C TYR A 101 12.86 10.69 -62.17
N GLY A 102 13.13 9.77 -63.09
CA GLY A 102 13.49 8.38 -62.80
C GLY A 102 12.69 7.36 -63.62
N TYR A 103 12.38 6.21 -63.03
CA TYR A 103 11.65 5.10 -63.68
C TYR A 103 10.20 5.06 -63.17
N ILE A 104 9.22 5.22 -64.07
CA ILE A 104 7.78 5.12 -63.75
C ILE A 104 7.38 6.09 -62.59
N SER A 105 7.94 7.29 -62.56
CA SER A 105 7.62 8.29 -61.53
C SER A 105 6.49 9.23 -61.97
N TYR A 106 5.58 9.59 -61.06
CA TYR A 106 4.38 10.40 -61.34
C TYR A 106 4.32 11.63 -60.44
N ALA A 107 4.57 12.82 -61.00
CA ALA A 107 4.34 14.11 -60.35
C ALA A 107 3.06 14.74 -60.92
N THR A 108 1.91 14.43 -60.33
CA THR A 108 0.59 14.83 -60.88
C THR A 108 -0.02 16.04 -60.20
N GLY A 109 0.49 16.44 -59.03
CA GLY A 109 0.00 17.62 -58.30
C GLY A 109 0.72 18.92 -58.69
N LEU A 110 0.05 20.06 -58.50
CA LEU A 110 0.64 21.40 -58.71
C LEU A 110 1.91 21.59 -57.84
N ARG A 111 3.04 21.95 -58.45
CA ARG A 111 4.36 22.11 -57.78
C ARG A 111 4.85 20.86 -57.05
N SER A 112 4.51 19.66 -57.54
CA SER A 112 4.94 18.39 -56.94
C SER A 112 6.30 17.93 -57.50
N ILE A 113 7.08 17.24 -56.67
CA ILE A 113 8.38 16.66 -57.04
C ILE A 113 8.37 15.17 -56.73
N SER A 114 8.58 14.34 -57.76
CA SER A 114 8.67 12.88 -57.68
C SER A 114 9.99 12.41 -58.28
N LEU A 115 10.92 11.94 -57.43
CA LEU A 115 12.25 11.47 -57.86
C LEU A 115 12.45 9.99 -57.51
N GLY A 116 12.84 9.15 -58.47
CA GLY A 116 13.21 7.75 -58.24
C GLY A 116 12.38 6.71 -59.01
N ASP A 117 12.13 5.57 -58.38
CA ASP A 117 11.46 4.39 -58.97
C ASP A 117 10.02 4.28 -58.46
N LYS A 118 9.03 4.33 -59.37
CA LYS A 118 7.60 4.06 -59.10
C LYS A 118 6.95 4.95 -58.03
N ASN A 119 7.33 6.23 -57.99
CA ASN A 119 6.79 7.21 -57.04
C ASN A 119 5.51 7.91 -57.54
N VAL A 120 4.65 8.34 -56.62
CA VAL A 120 3.37 9.01 -56.93
C VAL A 120 3.11 10.21 -56.00
N ALA A 121 3.28 11.42 -56.53
CA ALA A 121 3.00 12.69 -55.86
C ALA A 121 1.71 13.33 -56.41
N ARG A 122 0.60 13.23 -55.64
CA ARG A 122 -0.74 13.66 -56.07
C ARG A 122 -1.23 14.99 -55.47
N GLY A 123 -0.71 15.40 -54.32
CA GLY A 123 -1.13 16.63 -53.63
C GLY A 123 -0.51 17.91 -54.20
N ARG A 124 -1.01 19.08 -53.77
CA ARG A 124 -0.39 20.40 -54.06
C ARG A 124 0.89 20.56 -53.24
N VAL A 125 2.01 20.96 -53.87
CA VAL A 125 3.35 21.17 -53.26
C VAL A 125 3.83 19.91 -52.51
N GLN A 126 4.59 19.02 -53.16
CA GLN A 126 4.96 17.71 -52.59
C GLN A 126 6.43 17.37 -52.86
N LEU A 127 6.99 16.51 -52.02
CA LEU A 127 8.35 15.97 -52.19
C LEU A 127 8.36 14.45 -51.98
N GLN A 128 8.94 13.72 -52.94
CA GLN A 128 9.18 12.28 -52.86
C GLN A 128 10.56 11.87 -53.35
N TRP A 129 11.14 10.85 -52.71
CA TRP A 129 12.46 10.30 -53.04
C TRP A 129 12.58 8.84 -52.52
N VAL A 130 13.25 7.96 -53.29
CA VAL A 130 13.46 6.51 -53.05
C VAL A 130 12.26 5.66 -53.52
N ALA A 131 12.41 4.34 -53.66
CA ALA A 131 11.50 3.45 -54.40
C ALA A 131 10.10 3.27 -53.77
N ILE A 132 9.05 3.47 -54.58
CA ILE A 132 7.62 3.22 -54.29
C ILE A 132 7.12 4.02 -53.07
N THR A 133 6.90 5.33 -53.21
CA THR A 133 6.28 6.16 -52.16
C THR A 133 5.04 6.91 -52.66
N LYS A 134 4.16 7.31 -51.74
CA LYS A 134 2.92 8.07 -52.04
C LYS A 134 2.80 9.32 -51.16
N ALA A 135 2.84 10.50 -51.77
CA ALA A 135 2.61 11.79 -51.13
C ALA A 135 1.31 12.37 -51.72
N ILE A 136 0.22 12.19 -50.97
CA ILE A 136 -1.14 12.41 -51.46
C ILE A 136 -1.74 13.70 -50.88
N GLY A 137 -1.62 13.92 -49.57
CA GLY A 137 -2.15 15.11 -48.91
C GLY A 137 -1.38 16.36 -49.30
N GLY A 138 -2.01 17.53 -49.40
CA GLY A 138 -1.31 18.80 -49.73
C GLY A 138 -0.14 19.08 -48.76
N TYR A 139 0.99 19.58 -49.27
CA TYR A 139 2.23 19.80 -48.50
C TYR A 139 2.84 18.55 -47.84
N ALA A 140 2.48 17.34 -48.30
CA ALA A 140 3.02 16.12 -47.73
C ALA A 140 4.44 15.82 -48.26
N THR A 141 5.20 15.12 -47.43
CA THR A 141 6.55 14.65 -47.78
C THR A 141 6.63 13.15 -47.51
N SER A 142 7.06 12.38 -48.49
CA SER A 142 7.27 10.93 -48.31
C SER A 142 8.65 10.53 -48.85
N LEU A 143 9.54 10.18 -47.93
CA LEU A 143 10.93 9.82 -48.22
C LEU A 143 11.21 8.39 -47.73
N GLY A 144 11.78 7.54 -48.59
CA GLY A 144 12.12 6.16 -48.26
C GLY A 144 11.36 5.14 -49.10
N ALA A 145 11.14 3.93 -48.59
CA ALA A 145 10.57 2.83 -49.37
C ALA A 145 9.16 2.48 -48.92
N ASN A 146 8.23 2.26 -49.84
CA ASN A 146 6.85 1.81 -49.57
C ASN A 146 6.08 2.66 -48.54
N SER A 147 6.44 3.93 -48.37
CA SER A 147 5.83 4.83 -47.39
C SER A 147 4.72 5.69 -48.03
N THR A 148 3.72 6.06 -47.23
CA THR A 148 2.54 6.82 -47.66
C THR A 148 2.24 7.97 -46.70
N ALA A 149 2.32 9.21 -47.18
CA ALA A 149 1.88 10.43 -46.50
C ALA A 149 0.57 10.93 -47.13
N SER A 150 -0.56 10.66 -46.49
CA SER A 150 -1.91 10.98 -47.00
C SER A 150 -2.57 12.19 -46.36
N GLY A 151 -2.23 12.51 -45.11
CA GLY A 151 -2.78 13.70 -44.45
C GLY A 151 -2.22 15.01 -44.99
N LEU A 152 -2.96 16.12 -44.84
CA LEU A 152 -2.46 17.45 -45.15
C LEU A 152 -1.27 17.78 -44.23
N PHE A 153 -0.16 18.32 -44.77
CA PHE A 153 1.09 18.55 -44.05
C PHE A 153 1.68 17.30 -43.35
N SER A 154 1.32 16.10 -43.81
CA SER A 154 1.86 14.86 -43.23
C SER A 154 3.27 14.55 -43.75
N ALA A 155 4.05 13.83 -42.95
CA ALA A 155 5.40 13.44 -43.33
C ALA A 155 5.67 11.97 -43.03
N THR A 156 6.35 11.28 -43.95
CA THR A 156 6.89 9.94 -43.72
C THR A 156 8.37 9.87 -44.08
N LEU A 157 9.16 9.20 -43.25
CA LEU A 157 10.58 8.94 -43.47
C LEU A 157 10.94 7.50 -43.11
N GLY A 158 11.46 6.74 -44.06
CA GLY A 158 11.94 5.37 -43.86
C GLY A 158 11.12 4.34 -44.65
N SER A 159 10.87 3.17 -44.06
CA SER A 159 10.27 2.04 -44.77
C SER A 159 8.84 1.74 -44.30
N VAL A 160 7.88 1.57 -45.21
CA VAL A 160 6.51 1.11 -44.90
C VAL A 160 5.78 1.99 -43.87
N ASN A 161 6.10 3.29 -43.78
CA ASN A 161 5.39 4.17 -42.85
C ASN A 161 4.11 4.71 -43.48
N VAL A 162 3.08 4.93 -42.67
CA VAL A 162 1.79 5.47 -43.10
C VAL A 162 1.39 6.63 -42.19
N ALA A 163 1.27 7.84 -42.76
CA ALA A 163 0.81 9.04 -42.07
C ALA A 163 -0.56 9.46 -42.66
N LEU A 164 -1.65 9.10 -41.97
CA LEU A 164 -3.02 9.30 -42.44
C LEU A 164 -3.62 10.63 -41.96
N GLY A 165 -3.38 11.00 -40.70
CA GLY A 165 -3.93 12.22 -40.11
C GLY A 165 -3.28 13.50 -40.63
N ASN A 166 -3.97 14.62 -40.54
CA ASN A 166 -3.40 15.93 -40.84
C ASN A 166 -2.28 16.26 -39.84
N TYR A 167 -1.18 16.83 -40.32
CA TYR A 167 0.03 17.08 -39.52
C TYR A 167 0.61 15.81 -38.86
N SER A 168 0.26 14.62 -39.36
CA SER A 168 0.78 13.37 -38.80
C SER A 168 2.15 13.02 -39.36
N ILE A 169 2.97 12.35 -38.55
CA ILE A 169 4.36 12.06 -38.87
C ILE A 169 4.64 10.57 -38.58
N GLY A 170 5.14 9.85 -39.58
CA GLY A 170 5.60 8.45 -39.45
C GLY A 170 7.08 8.31 -39.78
N LEU A 171 7.92 7.99 -38.80
CA LEU A 171 9.39 7.94 -38.95
C LEU A 171 9.95 6.57 -38.51
N GLY A 172 10.75 5.92 -39.36
CA GLY A 172 11.37 4.62 -39.06
C GLY A 172 10.85 3.50 -39.97
N SER A 173 10.37 2.39 -39.40
CA SER A 173 9.85 1.25 -40.16
C SER A 173 8.44 0.83 -39.72
N GLU A 174 7.52 0.62 -40.65
CA GLU A 174 6.19 0.05 -40.38
C GLU A 174 5.34 0.83 -39.36
N ASN A 175 5.54 2.15 -39.23
CA ASN A 175 4.74 2.95 -38.31
C ASN A 175 3.46 3.45 -38.97
N THR A 176 2.38 3.57 -38.20
CA THR A 176 1.09 4.11 -38.64
C THR A 176 0.64 5.26 -37.74
N ALA A 177 0.71 6.49 -38.24
CA ALA A 177 0.18 7.68 -37.58
C ALA A 177 -1.23 7.99 -38.12
N VAL A 178 -2.26 7.57 -37.38
CA VAL A 178 -3.65 7.57 -37.86
C VAL A 178 -4.34 8.91 -37.63
N ALA A 179 -4.16 9.50 -36.45
CA ALA A 179 -4.91 10.68 -36.02
C ALA A 179 -4.23 12.00 -36.38
N ASP A 180 -4.99 13.09 -36.32
CA ASP A 180 -4.44 14.44 -36.56
C ASP A 180 -3.44 14.82 -35.46
N TYR A 181 -2.37 15.49 -35.87
CA TYR A 181 -1.24 15.88 -35.01
C TYR A 181 -0.57 14.69 -34.30
N SER A 182 -0.62 13.50 -34.90
CA SER A 182 -0.03 12.29 -34.32
C SER A 182 1.40 12.04 -34.80
N LEU A 183 2.25 11.53 -33.90
CA LEU A 183 3.62 11.10 -34.22
C LEU A 183 3.77 9.61 -33.96
N ALA A 184 4.32 8.86 -34.92
CA ALA A 184 4.72 7.47 -34.75
C ALA A 184 6.19 7.32 -35.17
N LEU A 185 7.07 6.99 -34.22
CA LEU A 185 8.52 6.95 -34.40
C LEU A 185 9.12 5.63 -33.91
N GLY A 186 9.91 4.96 -34.74
CA GLY A 186 10.59 3.71 -34.40
C GLY A 186 10.15 2.57 -35.31
N THR A 187 9.71 1.45 -34.75
CA THR A 187 9.30 0.27 -35.54
C THR A 187 7.92 -0.22 -35.13
N THR A 188 7.02 -0.46 -36.09
CA THR A 188 5.68 -1.07 -35.88
C THR A 188 4.76 -0.35 -34.89
N ASN A 189 4.93 0.97 -34.70
CA ASN A 189 4.08 1.73 -33.78
C ASN A 189 2.78 2.20 -34.45
N VAL A 190 1.71 2.33 -33.66
CA VAL A 190 0.42 2.82 -34.12
C VAL A 190 -0.09 3.94 -33.23
N THR A 191 -0.23 5.14 -33.77
CA THR A 191 -0.70 6.32 -33.03
C THR A 191 -2.12 6.68 -33.47
N ARG A 192 -3.11 6.39 -32.62
CA ARG A 192 -4.55 6.62 -32.88
C ARG A 192 -5.13 7.81 -32.12
N GLY A 193 -4.45 8.32 -31.09
CA GLY A 193 -4.89 9.49 -30.34
C GLY A 193 -4.58 10.80 -31.08
N ILE A 194 -5.50 11.77 -31.04
CA ILE A 194 -5.24 13.12 -31.55
C ILE A 194 -4.19 13.79 -30.63
N HIS A 195 -3.24 14.53 -31.20
CA HIS A 195 -2.13 15.15 -30.44
C HIS A 195 -1.32 14.14 -29.60
N SER A 196 -1.18 12.90 -30.07
CA SER A 196 -0.43 11.87 -29.35
C SER A 196 0.87 11.49 -30.04
N ALA A 197 1.79 10.92 -29.29
CA ALA A 197 3.08 10.46 -29.79
C ALA A 197 3.37 9.04 -29.32
N THR A 198 3.77 8.18 -30.24
CA THR A 198 4.21 6.82 -29.95
C THR A 198 5.65 6.63 -30.42
N LEU A 199 6.54 6.25 -29.50
CA LEU A 199 7.96 6.02 -29.78
C LEU A 199 8.35 4.58 -29.37
N GLY A 200 9.27 3.95 -30.10
CA GLY A 200 9.85 2.64 -29.71
C GLY A 200 9.42 1.49 -30.62
N TYR A 201 9.00 0.36 -30.04
CA TYR A 201 8.70 -0.86 -30.79
C TYR A 201 7.33 -1.47 -30.47
N GLY A 202 6.45 -1.52 -31.45
CA GLY A 202 5.17 -2.24 -31.34
C GLY A 202 4.16 -1.59 -30.39
N ASN A 203 4.33 -0.31 -30.07
CA ASN A 203 3.44 0.41 -29.17
C ASN A 203 2.17 0.91 -29.88
N VAL A 204 1.11 1.15 -29.11
CA VAL A 204 -0.17 1.64 -29.57
C VAL A 204 -0.69 2.72 -28.61
N ALA A 205 -0.73 3.97 -29.07
CA ALA A 205 -1.36 5.08 -28.35
C ALA A 205 -2.83 5.22 -28.78
N GLN A 206 -3.78 4.92 -27.88
CA GLN A 206 -5.21 5.03 -28.16
C GLN A 206 -5.82 6.36 -27.72
N SER A 207 -5.34 6.93 -26.61
CA SER A 207 -5.90 8.12 -26.01
C SER A 207 -5.42 9.40 -26.69
N SER A 208 -6.30 10.38 -26.88
CA SER A 208 -5.88 11.75 -27.24
C SER A 208 -4.95 12.33 -26.17
N TYR A 209 -3.97 13.12 -26.60
CA TYR A 209 -2.93 13.75 -25.78
C TYR A 209 -2.01 12.77 -25.04
N SER A 210 -1.89 11.53 -25.52
CA SER A 210 -1.02 10.54 -24.88
C SER A 210 0.41 10.52 -25.43
N LEU A 211 1.34 10.12 -24.57
CA LEU A 211 2.70 9.75 -24.94
C LEU A 211 2.92 8.28 -24.56
N VAL A 212 3.31 7.46 -25.54
CA VAL A 212 3.59 6.04 -25.33
C VAL A 212 5.00 5.72 -25.80
N ILE A 213 5.82 5.15 -24.92
CA ILE A 213 7.21 4.78 -25.22
C ILE A 213 7.51 3.32 -24.83
N GLY A 214 8.69 2.80 -25.19
CA GLY A 214 9.14 1.46 -24.78
C GLY A 214 8.80 0.37 -25.79
N SER A 215 8.34 -0.79 -25.34
CA SER A 215 7.92 -1.90 -26.20
C SER A 215 6.58 -2.51 -25.81
N TYR A 216 5.71 -2.73 -26.79
CA TYR A 216 4.45 -3.44 -26.65
C TYR A 216 3.63 -3.07 -25.40
N ASN A 217 3.27 -1.79 -25.26
CA ASN A 217 2.36 -1.34 -24.20
C ASN A 217 1.00 -2.07 -24.26
N ASP A 218 0.39 -2.23 -23.09
CA ASP A 218 -1.03 -2.55 -22.95
C ASP A 218 -1.83 -1.37 -23.50
N SER A 219 -2.65 -1.62 -24.52
CA SER A 219 -3.44 -0.58 -25.17
C SER A 219 -4.94 -0.78 -24.95
N THR A 220 -5.36 -1.38 -23.84
CA THR A 220 -6.77 -1.77 -23.62
C THR A 220 -7.67 -0.61 -23.25
N LEU A 221 -7.14 0.43 -22.61
CA LEU A 221 -7.90 1.62 -22.19
C LEU A 221 -7.55 2.86 -23.02
N THR A 222 -8.53 3.75 -23.13
CA THR A 222 -8.46 5.05 -23.84
C THR A 222 -8.37 6.25 -22.87
N ASP A 223 -8.15 5.96 -21.60
CA ASP A 223 -7.96 6.94 -20.54
C ASP A 223 -6.50 7.44 -20.56
N LYS A 224 -5.51 6.63 -20.18
CA LYS A 224 -4.03 6.82 -20.26
C LYS A 224 -3.46 8.08 -20.96
N TYR A 225 -2.71 8.90 -20.23
CA TYR A 225 -1.90 10.03 -20.74
C TYR A 225 -0.42 9.67 -20.99
N PHE A 226 0.18 8.82 -20.17
CA PHE A 226 1.57 8.44 -20.35
C PHE A 226 1.78 6.97 -20.04
N GLU A 227 2.48 6.28 -20.92
CA GLU A 227 2.75 4.85 -20.80
C GLU A 227 4.19 4.51 -21.20
N ILE A 228 4.79 3.60 -20.43
CA ILE A 228 6.03 2.93 -20.81
C ILE A 228 5.72 1.45 -20.96
N GLY A 229 5.67 0.98 -22.21
CA GLY A 229 5.52 -0.43 -22.53
C GLY A 229 6.79 -1.21 -22.17
N ASN A 230 6.62 -2.39 -21.59
CA ASN A 230 7.68 -3.37 -21.35
C ASN A 230 7.24 -4.78 -21.74
N GLY A 231 6.22 -4.87 -22.59
CA GLY A 231 5.65 -6.14 -23.02
C GLY A 231 6.43 -6.75 -24.17
N THR A 232 5.85 -7.83 -24.67
CA THR A 232 6.24 -8.52 -25.89
C THR A 232 5.06 -8.56 -26.87
N PHE A 233 5.31 -8.98 -28.11
CA PHE A 233 4.23 -9.18 -29.08
C PHE A 233 3.13 -10.12 -28.57
N ALA A 234 3.51 -11.17 -27.83
CA ALA A 234 2.58 -12.17 -27.29
C ALA A 234 1.88 -11.70 -26.01
N ALA A 235 2.53 -10.86 -25.21
CA ALA A 235 2.02 -10.39 -23.92
C ALA A 235 2.36 -8.91 -23.75
N ARG A 236 1.41 -8.04 -24.11
CA ARG A 236 1.51 -6.58 -23.93
C ARG A 236 1.43 -6.23 -22.44
N SER A 237 2.27 -5.29 -21.99
CA SER A 237 2.29 -4.83 -20.60
C SER A 237 2.90 -3.44 -20.47
N ASN A 238 2.58 -2.78 -19.36
CA ASN A 238 3.14 -1.47 -19.01
C ASN A 238 4.03 -1.57 -17.77
N ALA A 239 5.24 -1.04 -17.85
CA ALA A 239 6.09 -0.77 -16.69
C ALA A 239 5.60 0.45 -15.90
N PHE A 240 5.06 1.45 -16.59
CA PHE A 240 4.57 2.69 -16.01
C PHE A 240 3.30 3.15 -16.71
N THR A 241 2.32 3.67 -15.97
CA THR A 241 1.07 4.19 -16.52
C THR A 241 0.60 5.40 -15.73
N VAL A 242 0.18 6.46 -16.42
CA VAL A 242 -0.49 7.63 -15.86
C VAL A 242 -1.85 7.79 -16.53
N LEU A 243 -2.91 7.79 -15.73
CA LEU A 243 -4.28 8.00 -16.18
C LEU A 243 -4.63 9.50 -16.19
N LYS A 244 -5.68 9.88 -16.92
CA LYS A 244 -6.16 11.28 -17.02
C LYS A 244 -6.64 11.84 -15.70
N ASN A 245 -7.12 10.98 -14.80
CA ASN A 245 -7.54 11.35 -13.46
C ASN A 245 -6.36 11.57 -12.49
N GLY A 246 -5.11 11.38 -12.94
CA GLY A 246 -3.90 11.57 -12.13
C GLY A 246 -3.39 10.30 -11.45
N ASN A 247 -4.07 9.16 -11.58
CA ASN A 247 -3.59 7.90 -10.99
C ASN A 247 -2.35 7.38 -11.72
N VAL A 248 -1.34 7.00 -10.95
CA VAL A 248 -0.05 6.46 -11.43
C VAL A 248 0.09 5.00 -11.03
N GLY A 249 0.46 4.16 -12.00
CA GLY A 249 0.71 2.74 -11.85
C GLY A 249 2.16 2.39 -12.16
N ILE A 250 2.83 1.67 -11.26
CA ILE A 250 4.16 1.08 -11.50
C ILE A 250 3.99 -0.45 -11.58
N GLY A 251 4.22 -1.01 -12.77
CA GLY A 251 3.98 -2.42 -13.07
C GLY A 251 2.51 -2.83 -13.05
N ILE A 252 1.59 -1.86 -13.16
CA ILE A 252 0.14 -2.09 -13.20
C ILE A 252 -0.49 -1.13 -14.21
N THR A 253 -1.45 -1.64 -14.99
CA THR A 253 -2.05 -0.90 -16.12
C THR A 253 -3.26 -0.05 -15.70
N ASN A 254 -3.95 -0.44 -14.63
CA ASN A 254 -5.20 0.19 -14.18
C ASN A 254 -5.11 0.62 -12.70
N PRO A 255 -4.29 1.64 -12.37
CA PRO A 255 -4.15 2.12 -11.00
C PRO A 255 -5.46 2.76 -10.49
N THR A 256 -5.93 2.32 -9.32
CA THR A 256 -7.15 2.84 -8.68
C THR A 256 -6.89 3.99 -7.71
N ASN A 257 -5.63 4.19 -7.31
CA ASN A 257 -5.18 5.26 -6.42
C ASN A 257 -4.09 6.09 -7.10
N LEU A 258 -3.81 7.27 -6.54
CA LEU A 258 -2.81 8.21 -7.05
C LEU A 258 -1.44 7.56 -7.33
N LEU A 259 -1.00 6.63 -6.48
CA LEU A 259 0.17 5.78 -6.73
C LEU A 259 -0.16 4.33 -6.34
N THR A 260 -0.09 3.43 -7.32
CA THR A 260 -0.37 2.00 -7.15
C THR A 260 0.79 1.17 -7.71
N PHE A 261 1.16 0.11 -7.01
CA PHE A 261 2.18 -0.84 -7.45
C PHE A 261 1.52 -2.16 -7.88
N ALA A 262 2.22 -2.94 -8.71
CA ALA A 262 1.82 -4.32 -9.03
C ALA A 262 1.53 -5.15 -7.76
N ALA A 263 0.48 -5.99 -7.84
CA ALA A 263 0.02 -6.89 -6.78
C ALA A 263 0.94 -8.11 -6.58
N ILE A 264 2.21 -7.85 -6.36
CA ILE A 264 3.28 -8.82 -6.11
C ILE A 264 3.96 -8.43 -4.79
N GLY A 265 4.35 -9.38 -3.95
CA GLY A 265 5.09 -9.07 -2.71
C GLY A 265 6.49 -8.49 -2.98
N GLY A 266 7.10 -7.85 -1.98
CA GLY A 266 8.47 -7.36 -2.01
C GLY A 266 8.65 -5.93 -1.51
N LYS A 267 9.89 -5.43 -1.60
CA LYS A 267 10.25 -4.02 -1.36
C LYS A 267 9.57 -3.16 -2.45
N LYS A 268 8.84 -2.11 -2.04
CA LYS A 268 8.06 -1.25 -2.96
C LYS A 268 8.69 0.12 -3.15
N ILE A 269 9.12 0.75 -2.07
CA ILE A 269 9.76 2.06 -2.07
C ILE A 269 11.10 1.92 -1.36
N SER A 270 12.20 2.22 -2.05
CA SER A 270 13.52 2.39 -1.46
C SER A 270 13.83 3.88 -1.35
N LEU A 271 14.07 4.36 -0.14
CA LEU A 271 14.31 5.78 0.15
C LEU A 271 15.81 6.11 0.19
N PHE A 272 16.63 5.15 0.61
CA PHE A 272 18.09 5.31 0.69
C PHE A 272 18.77 3.99 0.33
N PRO A 273 19.01 3.71 -0.97
CA PRO A 273 19.75 2.52 -1.38
C PRO A 273 21.27 2.74 -1.17
N GLY A 274 21.95 1.93 -0.35
CA GLY A 274 23.37 2.16 -0.08
C GLY A 274 24.07 1.14 0.84
N GLY A 275 25.42 1.16 0.85
CA GLY A 275 26.26 0.17 1.53
C GLY A 275 26.27 0.19 3.07
N THR A 276 25.59 1.16 3.70
CA THR A 276 25.36 1.23 5.16
C THR A 276 23.92 0.91 5.57
N GLY A 277 23.08 0.57 4.57
CA GLY A 277 21.79 -0.07 4.74
C GLY A 277 20.66 0.61 3.97
N ASP A 278 19.89 -0.16 3.19
CA ASP A 278 18.63 0.25 2.58
C ASP A 278 17.61 0.65 3.65
N ALA A 279 16.90 1.77 3.45
CA ALA A 279 15.68 2.10 4.20
C ALA A 279 14.49 2.23 3.26
N GLY A 280 13.32 1.69 3.64
CA GLY A 280 12.16 1.70 2.75
C GLY A 280 10.86 1.10 3.28
N MET A 281 9.94 0.88 2.35
CA MET A 281 8.62 0.29 2.59
C MET A 281 8.43 -0.96 1.72
N GLY A 282 7.84 -2.02 2.29
CA GLY A 282 7.57 -3.28 1.61
C GLY A 282 6.18 -3.85 1.93
N ILE A 283 5.67 -4.67 1.01
CA ILE A 283 4.39 -5.37 1.14
C ILE A 283 4.63 -6.86 0.94
N PHE A 284 4.23 -7.68 1.89
CA PHE A 284 4.32 -9.15 1.89
C PHE A 284 2.91 -9.72 2.20
N PRO A 285 2.64 -11.03 1.98
CA PRO A 285 1.28 -11.56 1.96
C PRO A 285 0.38 -11.14 3.12
N ASN A 286 0.92 -11.05 4.34
CA ASN A 286 0.19 -10.64 5.54
C ASN A 286 0.94 -9.55 6.32
N GLU A 287 1.79 -8.75 5.67
CA GLU A 287 2.70 -7.86 6.38
C GLU A 287 3.04 -6.60 5.56
N PHE A 288 2.80 -5.44 6.15
CA PHE A 288 3.39 -4.18 5.72
C PHE A 288 4.67 -3.93 6.52
N ARG A 289 5.77 -3.63 5.83
CA ARG A 289 7.07 -3.37 6.45
C ARG A 289 7.49 -1.93 6.23
N GLN A 290 7.84 -1.25 7.30
CA GLN A 290 8.80 -0.15 7.30
C GLN A 290 10.10 -0.71 7.86
N TYR A 291 11.20 -0.58 7.14
CA TYR A 291 12.42 -1.30 7.50
C TYR A 291 13.68 -0.51 7.17
N SER A 292 14.75 -0.85 7.90
CA SER A 292 16.12 -0.75 7.42
C SER A 292 16.70 -2.16 7.31
N ASP A 293 17.56 -2.42 6.34
CA ASP A 293 18.26 -3.71 6.23
C ASP A 293 19.54 -3.77 7.09
N ASN A 294 19.91 -2.68 7.76
CA ASN A 294 20.97 -2.66 8.76
C ASN A 294 20.42 -3.22 10.08
N PRO A 295 20.93 -4.35 10.59
CA PRO A 295 20.40 -4.99 11.80
C PRO A 295 20.58 -4.15 13.07
N ASN A 296 21.43 -3.12 13.03
CA ASN A 296 21.66 -2.19 14.14
C ASN A 296 20.90 -0.87 13.99
N ALA A 297 20.05 -0.73 12.96
CA ALA A 297 19.27 0.48 12.76
C ALA A 297 18.07 0.54 13.70
N ASP A 298 17.81 1.75 14.20
CA ASP A 298 16.58 2.08 14.91
C ASP A 298 15.54 2.62 13.91
N ILE A 299 14.26 2.41 14.20
CA ILE A 299 13.13 3.02 13.46
C ILE A 299 12.46 4.04 14.37
N THR A 300 12.41 5.30 13.96
CA THR A 300 11.85 6.39 14.77
C THR A 300 10.59 6.99 14.13
N PHE A 301 9.66 7.40 14.98
CA PHE A 301 8.47 8.15 14.62
C PHE A 301 8.42 9.44 15.43
N GLY A 302 8.12 10.55 14.76
CA GLY A 302 8.18 11.88 15.32
C GLY A 302 7.64 12.91 14.33
N TYR A 303 7.89 14.18 14.60
CA TYR A 303 7.60 15.27 13.66
C TYR A 303 8.88 16.04 13.37
N ASP A 304 9.00 16.52 12.13
CA ASP A 304 10.09 17.42 11.77
C ASP A 304 9.59 18.86 11.83
N SER A 305 10.28 19.70 12.59
CA SER A 305 10.02 21.13 12.70
C SER A 305 11.11 21.88 11.97
N TYR A 306 10.73 22.80 11.09
CA TYR A 306 11.69 23.60 10.33
C TYR A 306 12.74 24.32 11.21
N SER A 307 12.38 24.71 12.45
CA SER A 307 13.27 25.45 13.36
C SER A 307 14.05 24.60 14.35
N THR A 308 13.61 23.36 14.63
CA THR A 308 14.19 22.52 15.68
C THR A 308 14.58 21.12 15.21
N GLY A 309 14.34 20.81 13.94
CA GLY A 309 14.56 19.50 13.34
C GLY A 309 13.57 18.45 13.83
N PHE A 310 13.97 17.18 13.68
CA PHE A 310 13.16 16.03 14.05
C PHE A 310 13.01 15.89 15.57
N SER A 311 11.77 15.98 16.05
CA SER A 311 11.38 15.66 17.42
C SER A 311 10.83 14.25 17.49
N GLU A 312 11.61 13.35 18.08
CA GLU A 312 11.23 11.96 18.30
C GLU A 312 10.10 11.81 19.33
N LYS A 313 9.15 10.91 19.06
CA LYS A 313 8.08 10.52 19.99
C LYS A 313 8.11 9.04 20.32
N VAL A 314 8.42 8.20 19.34
CA VAL A 314 8.55 6.76 19.50
C VAL A 314 9.81 6.29 18.78
N ARG A 315 10.55 5.38 19.40
CA ARG A 315 11.69 4.70 18.78
C ARG A 315 11.61 3.21 19.02
N PHE A 316 11.80 2.46 17.94
CA PHE A 316 12.02 1.02 17.95
C PHE A 316 13.53 0.80 17.80
N LYS A 317 14.18 0.33 18.86
CA LYS A 317 15.61 0.04 18.82
C LYS A 317 15.87 -1.31 18.14
N ALA A 318 17.03 -1.44 17.51
CA ALA A 318 17.53 -2.73 17.01
C ALA A 318 17.51 -3.85 18.07
N SER A 319 17.67 -3.50 19.35
CA SER A 319 17.60 -4.44 20.48
C SER A 319 16.19 -4.95 20.82
N GLY A 320 15.15 -4.51 20.11
CA GLY A 320 13.74 -4.82 20.41
C GLY A 320 13.12 -3.98 21.53
N MET A 321 13.80 -2.93 21.99
CA MET A 321 13.23 -1.98 22.95
C MET A 321 12.41 -0.91 22.25
N VAL A 322 11.26 -0.54 22.82
CA VAL A 322 10.42 0.56 22.36
C VAL A 322 10.50 1.71 23.36
N GLY A 323 11.00 2.86 22.94
CA GLY A 323 10.96 4.10 23.72
C GLY A 323 9.76 4.94 23.33
N VAL A 324 8.96 5.38 24.31
CA VAL A 324 7.89 6.39 24.12
C VAL A 324 8.22 7.59 25.00
N GLY A 325 8.50 8.73 24.35
CA GLY A 325 8.96 9.94 25.04
C GLY A 325 10.41 9.93 25.51
N THR A 326 11.21 8.92 25.11
CA THR A 326 12.65 8.82 25.40
C THR A 326 13.40 8.17 24.25
N ALA A 327 14.54 8.76 23.88
CA ALA A 327 15.44 8.22 22.85
C ALA A 327 16.42 7.16 23.41
N THR A 328 16.50 7.04 24.73
CA THR A 328 17.38 6.10 25.44
C THR A 328 16.55 5.21 26.36
N PRO A 329 15.66 4.36 25.82
CA PRO A 329 14.96 3.37 26.64
C PRO A 329 16.00 2.44 27.29
N ILE A 330 15.93 2.30 28.61
CA ILE A 330 16.78 1.42 29.41
C ILE A 330 15.88 0.52 30.25
N LEU A 331 16.07 -0.80 30.13
CA LEU A 331 15.53 -1.82 31.02
C LEU A 331 16.71 -2.61 31.64
N SER A 332 16.42 -3.64 32.43
CA SER A 332 17.45 -4.58 32.89
C SER A 332 18.20 -5.19 31.71
N THR A 333 19.48 -5.51 31.90
CA THR A 333 20.35 -6.06 30.85
C THR A 333 19.72 -7.28 30.18
N GLY A 334 19.61 -7.25 28.85
CA GLY A 334 19.05 -8.33 28.04
C GLY A 334 17.53 -8.32 27.90
N ALA A 335 16.81 -7.37 28.51
CA ALA A 335 15.36 -7.25 28.36
C ALA A 335 14.97 -6.55 27.04
N SER A 336 13.92 -7.06 26.40
CA SER A 336 13.13 -6.33 25.41
C SER A 336 11.85 -5.85 26.07
N GLY A 337 11.37 -4.66 25.70
CA GLY A 337 10.17 -4.11 26.31
C GLY A 337 9.93 -2.65 25.93
N MET A 338 8.89 -2.08 26.51
CA MET A 338 8.50 -0.69 26.30
C MET A 338 8.90 0.17 27.50
N VAL A 339 9.62 1.26 27.26
CA VAL A 339 9.93 2.30 28.24
C VAL A 339 9.13 3.53 27.87
N VAL A 340 8.19 3.91 28.74
CA VAL A 340 7.45 5.16 28.61
C VAL A 340 8.05 6.15 29.60
N GLN A 341 8.47 7.32 29.13
CA GLN A 341 9.07 8.36 29.96
C GLN A 341 8.39 9.69 29.69
N ASN A 342 8.03 10.39 30.77
CA ASN A 342 7.47 11.73 30.74
C ASN A 342 7.82 12.45 32.05
N ASN A 343 7.93 13.78 32.03
CA ASN A 343 8.30 14.60 33.19
C ASN A 343 7.11 15.00 34.09
N THR A 344 5.90 14.51 33.81
CA THR A 344 4.68 14.86 34.55
C THR A 344 3.97 13.62 35.09
N TYR A 345 3.18 12.96 34.25
CA TYR A 345 2.37 11.81 34.60
C TYR A 345 2.34 10.82 33.43
N ILE A 346 2.48 9.53 33.74
CA ILE A 346 2.36 8.44 32.77
C ILE A 346 1.11 7.66 33.11
N GLN A 347 0.23 7.47 32.13
CA GLN A 347 -0.98 6.67 32.25
C GLN A 347 -1.02 5.59 31.17
N MET A 348 -1.40 4.36 31.56
CA MET A 348 -1.78 3.30 30.64
C MET A 348 -3.28 3.01 30.85
N ARG A 349 -4.10 3.26 29.83
CA ARG A 349 -5.54 2.95 29.86
C ARG A 349 -5.80 1.68 29.06
N VAL A 350 -6.27 0.64 29.74
CA VAL A 350 -6.79 -0.58 29.11
C VAL A 350 -8.30 -0.56 29.25
N GLN A 351 -9.04 -0.62 28.14
CA GLN A 351 -10.50 -0.51 28.14
C GLN A 351 -11.11 -1.51 27.17
N SER A 352 -12.21 -2.14 27.60
CA SER A 352 -13.08 -2.99 26.80
C SER A 352 -14.49 -2.40 26.82
N SER A 353 -15.19 -2.45 25.69
CA SER A 353 -16.59 -2.01 25.59
C SER A 353 -17.60 -3.13 25.94
N ALA A 354 -17.13 -4.36 26.16
CA ALA A 354 -17.98 -5.51 26.34
C ALA A 354 -18.16 -5.92 27.81
N SER A 355 -17.06 -6.19 28.52
CA SER A 355 -17.13 -6.81 29.84
C SER A 355 -16.02 -6.35 30.78
N ALA A 356 -14.77 -6.74 30.49
CA ALA A 356 -13.66 -6.55 31.39
C ALA A 356 -12.38 -6.19 30.61
N ALA A 357 -11.50 -5.45 31.26
CA ALA A 357 -10.25 -4.95 30.71
C ALA A 357 -9.11 -5.27 31.68
N GLY A 358 -8.03 -5.81 31.16
CA GLY A 358 -6.92 -6.24 31.99
C GLY A 358 -5.60 -6.35 31.25
N MET A 359 -4.55 -6.54 32.03
CA MET A 359 -3.20 -6.82 31.56
C MET A 359 -2.88 -8.27 31.87
N GLU A 360 -2.53 -9.03 30.84
CA GLU A 360 -2.14 -10.43 30.96
C GLU A 360 -0.62 -10.59 31.08
N PHE A 361 -0.22 -11.50 31.97
CA PHE A 361 1.15 -11.91 32.22
C PHE A 361 1.24 -13.43 32.01
N LYS A 362 1.88 -13.83 30.91
CA LYS A 362 2.03 -15.24 30.52
C LYS A 362 3.51 -15.60 30.38
N PRO A 363 4.15 -16.16 31.42
CA PRO A 363 5.50 -16.67 31.29
C PRO A 363 5.53 -17.92 30.38
N SER A 364 6.71 -18.27 29.86
CA SER A 364 6.90 -19.49 29.06
C SER A 364 6.65 -20.78 29.85
N THR A 365 6.85 -20.74 31.16
CA THR A 365 6.53 -21.80 32.12
C THR A 365 5.89 -21.18 33.37
N GLY A 366 4.92 -21.87 33.99
CA GLY A 366 4.19 -21.38 35.16
C GLY A 366 2.78 -20.88 34.87
N ASN A 367 2.20 -20.16 35.83
CA ASN A 367 0.82 -19.69 35.75
C ASN A 367 0.70 -18.39 34.94
N GLN A 368 -0.33 -18.32 34.11
CA GLN A 368 -0.83 -17.16 33.40
C GLN A 368 -1.74 -16.37 34.34
N TYR A 369 -1.34 -15.14 34.62
CA TYR A 369 -2.07 -14.22 35.49
C TYR A 369 -2.61 -13.04 34.71
N GLU A 370 -3.73 -12.50 35.17
CA GLU A 370 -4.30 -11.27 34.64
C GLU A 370 -4.67 -10.34 35.78
N ILE A 371 -4.35 -9.05 35.63
CA ILE A 371 -4.86 -7.98 36.48
C ILE A 371 -5.98 -7.29 35.72
N GLN A 372 -7.20 -7.35 36.23
CA GLN A 372 -8.40 -6.97 35.49
C GLN A 372 -9.37 -6.15 36.33
N ALA A 373 -10.16 -5.31 35.64
CA ALA A 373 -11.39 -4.76 36.16
C ALA A 373 -12.57 -5.11 35.24
N ASP A 374 -13.76 -5.30 35.81
CA ASP A 374 -14.98 -5.66 35.09
C ASP A 374 -16.10 -4.60 35.22
N ASN A 375 -17.19 -4.82 34.48
CA ASN A 375 -18.37 -3.97 34.48
C ASN A 375 -19.22 -4.03 35.77
N SER A 376 -18.87 -4.91 36.70
CA SER A 376 -19.48 -4.99 38.04
C SER A 376 -18.70 -4.17 39.07
N ASN A 377 -17.80 -3.30 38.60
CA ASN A 377 -16.87 -2.50 39.40
C ASN A 377 -15.89 -3.34 40.22
N ASN A 378 -15.65 -4.59 39.84
CA ASN A 378 -14.67 -5.42 40.52
C ASN A 378 -13.26 -5.14 39.96
N TRP A 379 -12.25 -5.27 40.81
CA TRP A 379 -10.84 -5.32 40.42
C TRP A 379 -10.21 -6.60 40.98
N PHE A 380 -9.43 -7.33 40.18
CA PHE A 380 -8.94 -8.63 40.61
C PHE A 380 -7.68 -9.10 39.91
N VAL A 381 -6.98 -10.02 40.58
CA VAL A 381 -5.87 -10.82 40.05
C VAL A 381 -6.37 -12.24 39.83
N TYR A 382 -6.44 -12.66 38.58
CA TYR A 382 -7.01 -13.93 38.17
C TYR A 382 -5.94 -14.87 37.60
N ASN A 383 -5.92 -16.11 38.07
CA ASN A 383 -5.08 -17.17 37.53
C ASN A 383 -5.88 -17.93 36.48
N ARG A 384 -5.51 -17.75 35.21
CA ARG A 384 -6.18 -18.34 34.05
C ARG A 384 -6.02 -19.86 34.00
N ASN A 385 -4.87 -20.40 34.41
CA ASN A 385 -4.65 -21.86 34.41
C ASN A 385 -5.48 -22.57 35.48
N ALA A 386 -5.54 -21.99 36.68
CA ALA A 386 -6.27 -22.57 37.81
C ALA A 386 -7.76 -22.18 37.83
N ASN A 387 -8.21 -21.32 36.91
CA ASN A 387 -9.55 -20.74 36.89
C ASN A 387 -9.95 -20.17 38.28
N ALA A 388 -9.07 -19.37 38.87
CA ALA A 388 -9.20 -18.96 40.27
C ALA A 388 -8.82 -17.51 40.51
N TYR A 389 -9.63 -16.81 41.31
CA TYR A 389 -9.31 -15.49 41.84
C TYR A 389 -8.29 -15.61 42.98
N ARG A 390 -7.15 -14.94 42.84
CA ARG A 390 -6.11 -14.90 43.88
C ARG A 390 -6.27 -13.69 44.79
N LEU A 391 -6.66 -12.56 44.20
CA LEU A 391 -7.05 -11.34 44.89
C LEU A 391 -8.28 -10.78 44.18
N PHE A 392 -9.28 -10.37 44.93
CA PHE A 392 -10.53 -9.83 44.40
C PHE A 392 -10.97 -8.65 45.26
N ILE A 393 -11.36 -7.55 44.63
CA ILE A 393 -11.97 -6.39 45.26
C ILE A 393 -13.31 -6.21 44.57
N ASN A 394 -14.41 -6.36 45.32
CA ASN A 394 -15.73 -6.20 44.72
C ASN A 394 -16.12 -4.72 44.53
N GLY A 395 -17.20 -4.45 43.82
CA GLY A 395 -17.72 -3.08 43.62
C GLY A 395 -18.08 -2.30 44.89
N SER A 396 -18.15 -2.96 46.06
CA SER A 396 -18.35 -2.33 47.37
C SER A 396 -17.05 -2.12 48.16
N GLY A 397 -15.90 -2.53 47.62
CA GLY A 397 -14.58 -2.37 48.23
C GLY A 397 -14.15 -3.51 49.16
N PHE A 398 -14.89 -4.63 49.23
CA PHE A 398 -14.49 -5.78 50.04
C PHE A 398 -13.40 -6.59 49.36
N VAL A 399 -12.38 -6.99 50.13
CA VAL A 399 -11.20 -7.69 49.64
C VAL A 399 -11.31 -9.19 49.93
N GLY A 400 -11.27 -10.01 48.89
CA GLY A 400 -11.19 -11.46 48.94
C GLY A 400 -9.80 -11.96 48.54
N ILE A 401 -9.19 -12.83 49.36
CA ILE A 401 -8.00 -13.61 49.00
C ILE A 401 -8.41 -15.08 48.91
N GLY A 402 -8.30 -15.66 47.71
CA GLY A 402 -8.79 -17.01 47.41
C GLY A 402 -10.32 -17.15 47.30
N THR A 403 -11.07 -16.03 47.32
CA THR A 403 -12.53 -15.98 47.11
C THR A 403 -12.91 -14.78 46.25
N ASN A 404 -13.99 -14.89 45.48
CA ASN A 404 -14.57 -13.82 44.67
C ASN A 404 -15.92 -13.31 45.19
N ASN A 405 -16.37 -13.81 46.34
CA ASN A 405 -17.56 -13.32 47.02
C ASN A 405 -17.22 -13.03 48.50
N PRO A 406 -16.38 -12.02 48.78
CA PRO A 406 -16.07 -11.65 50.14
C PRO A 406 -17.32 -11.09 50.84
N THR A 407 -17.62 -11.59 52.04
CA THR A 407 -18.79 -11.17 52.85
C THR A 407 -18.43 -10.17 53.95
N GLN A 408 -17.13 -9.99 54.16
CA GLN A 408 -16.52 -9.07 55.11
C GLN A 408 -15.56 -8.14 54.35
N ALA A 409 -15.20 -7.01 54.97
CA ALA A 409 -14.26 -6.05 54.38
C ALA A 409 -12.93 -6.71 53.96
N LEU A 410 -12.47 -7.73 54.69
CA LEU A 410 -11.39 -8.64 54.30
C LEU A 410 -11.80 -10.08 54.60
N GLN A 411 -11.82 -10.94 53.58
CA GLN A 411 -12.01 -12.38 53.72
C GLN A 411 -10.84 -13.13 53.07
N VAL A 412 -10.21 -14.01 53.84
CA VAL A 412 -9.09 -14.85 53.38
C VAL A 412 -9.50 -16.32 53.54
N ILE A 413 -9.37 -17.10 52.46
CA ILE A 413 -9.45 -18.56 52.55
C ILE A 413 -8.06 -19.08 52.91
N GLY A 414 -7.91 -19.56 54.15
CA GLY A 414 -6.65 -20.05 54.72
C GLY A 414 -6.20 -19.25 55.94
N ASN A 415 -4.95 -19.46 56.36
CA ASN A 415 -4.40 -18.85 57.57
C ASN A 415 -4.01 -17.37 57.36
N ILE A 416 -4.24 -16.56 58.40
CA ILE A 416 -3.78 -15.16 58.46
C ILE A 416 -2.70 -15.05 59.55
N LEU A 417 -1.51 -14.58 59.18
CA LEU A 417 -0.48 -14.18 60.13
C LEU A 417 -0.56 -12.66 60.34
N ALA A 418 -0.97 -12.23 61.53
CA ALA A 418 -0.99 -10.82 61.93
C ALA A 418 0.12 -10.55 62.95
N SER A 419 1.04 -9.63 62.64
CA SER A 419 2.15 -9.25 63.56
C SER A 419 1.70 -8.33 64.70
N GLY A 420 0.48 -7.80 64.64
CA GLY A 420 -0.14 -6.96 65.66
C GLY A 420 -1.55 -7.42 66.02
N THR A 421 -2.28 -6.62 66.80
CA THR A 421 -3.69 -6.91 67.12
C THR A 421 -4.61 -6.58 65.95
N ILE A 422 -5.57 -7.47 65.69
CA ILE A 422 -6.64 -7.28 64.69
C ILE A 422 -7.98 -6.90 65.32
N THR A 423 -8.04 -6.85 66.66
CA THR A 423 -9.27 -6.58 67.41
C THR A 423 -9.10 -5.30 68.22
N PRO A 424 -9.77 -4.18 67.84
CA PRO A 424 -9.72 -2.96 68.63
C PRO A 424 -10.55 -3.13 69.92
N SER A 425 -10.05 -2.62 71.04
CA SER A 425 -10.73 -2.68 72.35
C SER A 425 -10.64 -1.34 73.13
N ASP A 426 -10.90 -0.22 72.44
CA ASP A 426 -10.99 1.11 73.07
C ASP A 426 -12.41 1.34 73.63
N ILE A 427 -12.54 2.01 74.79
CA ILE A 427 -13.83 2.32 75.39
C ILE A 427 -14.70 3.22 74.50
N ARG A 428 -14.09 4.09 73.69
CA ARG A 428 -14.79 5.00 72.75
C ARG A 428 -15.50 4.24 71.62
N TYR A 429 -15.10 3.00 71.36
CA TYR A 429 -15.76 2.13 70.38
C TYR A 429 -16.89 1.28 71.01
N LYS A 430 -17.14 1.39 72.32
CA LYS A 430 -18.09 0.56 73.07
C LYS A 430 -19.26 1.40 73.61
N LYS A 431 -20.47 0.83 73.62
CA LYS A 431 -21.70 1.40 74.21
C LYS A 431 -22.47 0.30 74.95
N ASN A 432 -23.32 0.68 75.91
CA ASN A 432 -24.14 -0.27 76.71
C ASN A 432 -23.32 -1.37 77.39
N ILE A 433 -22.25 -0.98 78.10
CA ILE A 433 -21.33 -1.92 78.75
C ILE A 433 -22.01 -2.53 79.99
N GLN A 434 -22.21 -3.86 79.97
CA GLN A 434 -22.78 -4.64 81.07
C GLN A 434 -21.82 -5.76 81.49
N LEU A 435 -21.90 -6.18 82.75
CA LEU A 435 -21.13 -7.32 83.26
C LEU A 435 -21.68 -8.64 82.71
N ILE A 436 -20.83 -9.64 82.52
CA ILE A 436 -21.24 -10.95 82.02
C ILE A 436 -22.02 -11.69 83.11
N GLU A 437 -23.32 -11.90 82.89
CA GLU A 437 -24.19 -12.59 83.84
C GLU A 437 -24.00 -14.12 83.81
N SER A 438 -24.00 -14.72 85.01
CA SER A 438 -23.86 -16.16 85.25
C SER A 438 -22.73 -16.81 84.44
N PRO A 439 -21.49 -16.24 84.49
CA PRO A 439 -20.42 -16.63 83.58
C PRO A 439 -20.03 -18.10 83.77
N MET A 440 -20.01 -18.58 85.03
CA MET A 440 -19.67 -19.97 85.37
C MET A 440 -20.69 -20.98 84.83
N GLU A 441 -22.00 -20.71 84.99
CA GLU A 441 -23.04 -21.62 84.52
C GLU A 441 -23.11 -21.70 82.99
N LYS A 442 -22.76 -20.62 82.30
CA LYS A 442 -22.62 -20.61 80.85
C LYS A 442 -21.34 -21.34 80.41
N LEU A 443 -20.21 -21.12 81.08
CA LEU A 443 -18.95 -21.77 80.75
C LEU A 443 -19.03 -23.31 80.90
N LYS A 444 -19.72 -23.81 81.94
CA LYS A 444 -19.94 -25.25 82.17
C LYS A 444 -20.69 -25.96 81.05
N GLN A 445 -21.43 -25.24 80.20
CA GLN A 445 -22.17 -25.82 79.08
C GLN A 445 -21.30 -26.05 77.84
N LEU A 446 -20.04 -25.59 77.86
CA LEU A 446 -19.10 -25.74 76.75
C LEU A 446 -18.16 -26.92 76.99
N ASN A 447 -17.87 -27.69 75.94
CA ASN A 447 -16.90 -28.79 75.98
C ASN A 447 -15.64 -28.43 75.19
N GLY A 448 -14.48 -28.51 75.85
CA GLY A 448 -13.20 -28.55 75.15
C GLY A 448 -13.01 -29.91 74.48
N VAL A 449 -12.65 -29.92 73.20
CA VAL A 449 -12.47 -31.14 72.39
C VAL A 449 -11.13 -31.12 71.65
N THR A 450 -10.58 -32.30 71.38
CA THR A 450 -9.52 -32.48 70.38
C THR A 450 -10.15 -32.94 69.07
N TYR A 451 -9.58 -32.52 67.93
CA TYR A 451 -10.08 -32.89 66.61
C TYR A 451 -9.00 -32.80 65.54
N GLU A 452 -9.16 -33.54 64.46
CA GLU A 452 -8.38 -33.37 63.23
C GLU A 452 -9.27 -32.70 62.18
N TYR A 453 -8.68 -31.81 61.37
CA TYR A 453 -9.42 -31.22 60.26
C TYR A 453 -9.64 -32.25 59.15
N ARG A 454 -10.83 -32.23 58.54
CA ARG A 454 -11.17 -33.05 57.36
C ARG A 454 -10.50 -32.51 56.09
N LYS A 455 -9.17 -32.50 56.05
CA LYS A 455 -8.39 -31.88 54.97
C LYS A 455 -8.68 -32.49 53.59
N ASP A 456 -8.82 -33.81 53.50
CA ASP A 456 -9.09 -34.50 52.22
C ASP A 456 -10.47 -34.15 51.64
N ASP A 457 -11.44 -33.88 52.50
CA ASP A 457 -12.78 -33.44 52.10
C ASP A 457 -12.82 -31.94 51.73
N PHE A 458 -11.87 -31.15 52.26
CA PHE A 458 -11.80 -29.69 52.07
C PHE A 458 -10.39 -29.20 51.69
N PRO A 459 -9.78 -29.72 50.61
CA PRO A 459 -8.39 -29.44 50.25
C PRO A 459 -8.12 -27.96 49.97
N GLN A 460 -9.14 -27.22 49.54
CA GLN A 460 -9.10 -25.78 49.27
C GLN A 460 -8.93 -24.90 50.52
N MET A 461 -9.23 -25.43 51.71
CA MET A 461 -9.18 -24.66 52.97
C MET A 461 -7.76 -24.55 53.54
N GLY A 462 -6.82 -25.37 53.07
CA GLY A 462 -5.43 -25.34 53.53
C GLY A 462 -5.26 -25.74 55.01
N PHE A 463 -6.11 -26.64 55.51
CA PHE A 463 -6.03 -27.10 56.90
C PHE A 463 -4.73 -27.88 57.18
N SER A 464 -4.29 -27.83 58.45
CA SER A 464 -3.14 -28.58 58.96
C SER A 464 -3.51 -30.05 59.19
N ASP A 465 -2.52 -30.95 59.03
CA ASP A 465 -2.64 -32.38 59.37
C ASP A 465 -2.43 -32.68 60.87
N MET A 466 -2.16 -31.66 61.69
CA MET A 466 -1.93 -31.85 63.13
C MET A 466 -3.24 -31.95 63.91
N GLU A 467 -3.25 -32.71 65.01
CA GLU A 467 -4.33 -32.68 65.99
C GLU A 467 -4.49 -31.25 66.56
N GLN A 468 -5.74 -30.80 66.62
CA GLN A 468 -6.13 -29.48 67.11
C GLN A 468 -6.87 -29.61 68.43
N VAL A 469 -6.82 -28.55 69.25
CA VAL A 469 -7.61 -28.41 70.48
C VAL A 469 -8.53 -27.20 70.31
N GLY A 470 -9.80 -27.34 70.67
CA GLY A 470 -10.74 -26.22 70.57
C GLY A 470 -12.14 -26.52 71.09
N LEU A 471 -13.10 -25.77 70.55
CA LEU A 471 -14.53 -25.83 70.85
C LEU A 471 -15.31 -26.13 69.57
N ILE A 472 -16.46 -26.79 69.71
CA ILE A 472 -17.41 -26.94 68.61
C ILE A 472 -18.26 -25.67 68.50
N ALA A 473 -18.18 -24.99 67.35
CA ALA A 473 -18.83 -23.69 67.14
C ALA A 473 -20.35 -23.74 67.38
N GLN A 474 -21.00 -24.84 67.01
CA GLN A 474 -22.43 -25.07 67.18
C GLN A 474 -22.84 -25.19 68.66
N GLU A 475 -21.93 -25.67 69.53
CA GLU A 475 -22.17 -25.72 70.98
C GLU A 475 -22.00 -24.32 71.58
N VAL A 476 -20.94 -23.61 71.18
CA VAL A 476 -20.69 -22.22 71.62
C VAL A 476 -21.86 -21.31 71.24
N GLU A 477 -22.40 -21.45 70.03
CA GLU A 477 -23.50 -20.61 69.52
C GLU A 477 -24.76 -20.67 70.40
N LYS A 478 -25.08 -21.84 70.97
CA LYS A 478 -26.27 -22.01 71.84
C LYS A 478 -26.16 -21.19 73.14
N VAL A 479 -24.95 -20.99 73.63
CA VAL A 479 -24.68 -20.36 74.94
C VAL A 479 -24.23 -18.91 74.77
N PHE A 480 -23.38 -18.66 73.77
CA PHE A 480 -22.81 -17.38 73.41
C PHE A 480 -22.91 -17.17 71.89
N PRO A 481 -24.11 -16.86 71.35
CA PRO A 481 -24.28 -16.67 69.91
C PRO A 481 -23.36 -15.56 69.34
N GLN A 482 -23.04 -14.54 70.14
CA GLN A 482 -22.14 -13.44 69.76
C GLN A 482 -20.67 -13.83 69.58
N LEU A 483 -20.28 -15.04 70.02
CA LEU A 483 -18.93 -15.59 69.89
C LEU A 483 -18.74 -16.36 68.58
N VAL A 484 -19.81 -16.58 67.81
CA VAL A 484 -19.80 -17.42 66.62
C VAL A 484 -20.18 -16.60 65.40
N VAL A 485 -19.37 -16.72 64.35
CA VAL A 485 -19.66 -16.14 63.03
C VAL A 485 -20.01 -17.28 62.09
N THR A 486 -21.08 -17.11 61.32
CA THR A 486 -21.49 -18.07 60.29
C THR A 486 -21.25 -17.43 58.92
N ASP A 487 -20.60 -18.15 58.01
CA ASP A 487 -20.43 -17.71 56.63
C ASP A 487 -21.69 -17.99 55.78
N ASP A 488 -21.70 -17.49 54.54
CA ASP A 488 -22.83 -17.65 53.62
C ASP A 488 -23.12 -19.13 53.25
N LYS A 489 -22.16 -20.03 53.49
CA LYS A 489 -22.30 -21.48 53.24
C LYS A 489 -22.75 -22.24 54.49
N GLY A 490 -22.95 -21.55 55.61
CA GLY A 490 -23.36 -22.14 56.88
C GLY A 490 -22.21 -22.68 57.74
N TYR A 491 -20.95 -22.54 57.33
CA TYR A 491 -19.81 -22.91 58.16
C TYR A 491 -19.59 -21.87 59.27
N LYS A 492 -19.20 -22.34 60.45
CA LYS A 492 -19.13 -21.54 61.66
C LYS A 492 -17.69 -21.44 62.18
N ALA A 493 -17.32 -20.27 62.67
CA ALA A 493 -16.04 -20.00 63.32
C ALA A 493 -16.25 -19.39 64.71
N VAL A 494 -15.41 -19.78 65.67
CA VAL A 494 -15.42 -19.27 67.05
C VAL A 494 -14.39 -18.16 67.22
N ASP A 495 -14.81 -17.04 67.80
CA ASP A 495 -13.92 -15.97 68.25
C ASP A 495 -13.37 -16.29 69.65
N TYR A 496 -12.29 -17.09 69.69
CA TYR A 496 -11.68 -17.51 70.96
C TYR A 496 -11.20 -16.33 71.82
N VAL A 497 -10.82 -15.21 71.21
CA VAL A 497 -10.36 -14.02 71.94
C VAL A 497 -11.50 -13.43 72.77
N LYS A 498 -12.72 -13.42 72.25
CA LYS A 498 -13.90 -12.98 73.00
C LYS A 498 -14.32 -13.93 74.13
N LEU A 499 -13.77 -15.15 74.21
CA LEU A 499 -14.00 -16.05 75.34
C LEU A 499 -13.19 -15.63 76.57
N VAL A 500 -12.08 -14.90 76.39
CA VAL A 500 -11.22 -14.44 77.48
C VAL A 500 -11.99 -13.62 78.53
N PRO A 501 -12.85 -12.63 78.18
CA PRO A 501 -13.72 -11.97 79.15
C PRO A 501 -14.64 -12.91 79.95
N VAL A 502 -15.20 -13.96 79.32
CA VAL A 502 -16.04 -14.96 80.00
C VAL A 502 -15.21 -15.76 81.00
N LEU A 503 -14.00 -16.17 80.60
CA LEU A 503 -13.06 -16.85 81.48
C LEU A 503 -12.67 -15.96 82.66
N ILE A 504 -12.39 -14.67 82.44
CA ILE A 504 -12.08 -13.70 83.51
C ILE A 504 -13.20 -13.64 84.55
N GLU A 505 -14.46 -13.45 84.11
CA GLU A 505 -15.59 -13.37 85.04
C GLU A 505 -15.95 -14.73 85.67
N SER A 506 -15.72 -15.85 84.96
CA SER A 506 -15.87 -17.19 85.52
C SER A 506 -14.83 -17.46 86.60
N THR A 507 -13.57 -17.11 86.38
CA THR A 507 -12.50 -17.24 87.38
C THR A 507 -12.79 -16.39 88.62
N LYS A 508 -13.29 -15.16 88.45
CA LYS A 508 -13.75 -14.33 89.58
C LYS A 508 -14.90 -14.99 90.35
N ALA A 509 -15.89 -15.55 89.65
CA ALA A 509 -17.01 -16.25 90.26
C ALA A 509 -16.54 -17.52 91.02
N GLN A 510 -15.62 -18.29 90.42
CA GLN A 510 -15.00 -19.45 91.04
C GLN A 510 -14.25 -19.08 92.31
N GLN A 511 -13.43 -18.02 92.25
CA GLN A 511 -12.68 -17.53 93.42
C GLN A 511 -13.63 -17.12 94.55
N SER A 512 -14.72 -16.42 94.24
CA SER A 512 -15.73 -16.07 95.25
C SER A 512 -16.38 -17.30 95.91
N GLN A 513 -16.60 -18.38 95.16
CA GLN A 513 -17.10 -19.63 95.73
C GLN A 513 -16.06 -20.32 96.62
N ILE A 514 -14.78 -20.32 96.21
CA ILE A 514 -13.67 -20.84 97.02
C ILE A 514 -13.55 -20.05 98.32
N ASP A 515 -13.59 -18.72 98.28
CA ASP A 515 -13.50 -17.87 99.46
C ASP A 515 -14.65 -18.14 100.43
N LYS A 516 -15.88 -18.31 99.91
CA LYS A 516 -17.04 -18.70 100.72
C LYS A 516 -16.88 -20.10 101.33
N GLN A 517 -16.40 -21.07 100.56
CA GLN A 517 -16.14 -22.42 101.06
C GLN A 517 -15.04 -22.42 102.13
N GLN A 518 -13.99 -21.61 101.96
CA GLN A 518 -12.92 -21.45 102.93
C GLN A 518 -13.43 -20.83 104.24
N GLN A 519 -14.27 -19.79 104.16
CA GLN A 519 -14.93 -19.22 105.34
C GLN A 519 -15.80 -20.27 106.06
N GLN A 520 -16.58 -21.06 105.31
CA GLN A 520 -17.37 -22.16 105.88
C GLN A 520 -16.48 -23.22 106.53
N ILE A 521 -15.35 -23.58 105.93
CA ILE A 521 -14.37 -24.51 106.51
C ILE A 521 -13.80 -23.94 107.81
N GLU A 522 -13.44 -22.66 107.86
CA GLU A 522 -12.94 -22.02 109.08
C GLU A 522 -14.00 -21.99 110.20
N GLU A 523 -15.25 -21.72 109.87
CA GLU A 523 -16.38 -21.79 110.81
C GLU A 523 -16.61 -23.22 111.32
N LEU A 524 -16.63 -24.21 110.42
CA LEU A 524 -16.75 -25.63 110.78
C LEU A 524 -15.58 -26.09 111.65
N GLN A 525 -14.34 -25.68 111.35
CA GLN A 525 -13.16 -25.96 112.17
C GLN A 525 -13.28 -25.35 113.57
N LYS A 526 -13.81 -24.13 113.69
CA LYS A 526 -14.11 -23.50 115.00
C LYS A 526 -15.15 -24.31 115.78
N LEU A 527 -16.24 -24.72 115.13
CA LEU A 527 -17.31 -25.51 115.76
C LEU A 527 -16.81 -26.89 116.22
N VAL A 528 -16.02 -27.57 115.39
CA VAL A 528 -15.39 -28.86 115.74
C VAL A 528 -14.42 -28.70 116.93
N LYS A 529 -13.61 -27.63 116.98
CA LYS A 529 -12.76 -27.35 118.15
C LYS A 529 -13.57 -27.15 119.43
N GLN A 530 -14.73 -26.48 119.34
CA GLN A 530 -15.64 -26.29 120.48
C GLN A 530 -16.25 -27.61 120.96
N LEU A 531 -16.69 -28.48 120.04
CA LEU A 531 -17.22 -29.81 120.35
C LEU A 531 -16.17 -30.77 120.91
N MET A 532 -14.91 -30.68 120.45
CA MET A 532 -13.82 -31.46 121.04
C MET A 532 -13.50 -30.99 122.46
N HIS A 533 -13.54 -29.68 122.75
CA HIS A 533 -13.36 -29.16 124.10
C HIS A 533 -14.52 -29.51 125.07
N SER A 534 -15.74 -29.71 124.56
CA SER A 534 -16.87 -30.13 125.41
C SER A 534 -16.84 -31.62 125.75
N LYS A 535 -16.26 -32.48 124.90
CA LYS A 535 -16.10 -33.92 125.16
C LYS A 535 -14.94 -34.29 126.09
N THR A 536 -13.93 -33.44 126.27
CA THR A 536 -12.84 -33.67 127.23
C THR A 536 -13.18 -33.24 128.66
N ARG A 537 -14.43 -32.81 128.91
CA ARG A 537 -14.93 -32.35 130.23
C ARG A 537 -15.96 -33.29 130.88
N GLU A 538 -16.18 -34.47 130.30
CA GLU A 538 -16.79 -35.63 130.98
C GLU A 538 -15.70 -36.66 131.25
#